data_AF-A0A5M9WU66-F1
#
_entry.id   AF-A0A5M9WU66-F1
#
_cell.length_a   1.000
_cell.length_b   1.000
_cell.length_c   1.000
_cell.angle_alpha   90.00
_cell.angle_beta   90.00
_cell.angle_gamma   90.00
#
_symmetry.space_group_name_H-M   'P 1'
#
loop_
_entity.id
_entity.type
_entity.pdbx_description
1 polymer ?
#
loop_
_entity_poly.entity_id
_entity_poly.type
_entity_poly.pdbx_seq_one_letter_code
_entity_poly.pdbx_strand_id
1 'polypeptide(L)'
;MAIQYETELYSPVKTFFEQRGFDIKAEVKHCDLVGIKADQTDPLIVEMKKTFNLSLLLQGLQRLKISPLVYLAVERNRSKRGAVNQRWSELTTLCRQLGLGLLTVTFYKTKAPLIDVLCEPAAISGTVRSRPVARKSGIRRQRLLKEFDERSGDYNTGGSTGRELMTAYREKAIRVAAALRSSGESSPAALARQTGVGSAAAILQKNYYGWFERISRGKYMLTVKGVEALTEHALMMQDQGLTAVETDTWTDYDPLNTFNVNSTESEVWGQEDLVQVAEVTERYLLNPTKN
;
A
#
# COMPACT_ATOMS: atom_id res chain seq x y z
N MET A 1 5.43 -9.87 23.32
CA MET A 1 5.62 -8.49 23.80
C MET A 1 4.36 -7.70 23.50
N ALA A 2 4.22 -6.49 24.03
CA ALA A 2 3.23 -5.55 23.51
C ALA A 2 3.64 -5.10 22.10
N ILE A 3 2.69 -4.96 21.19
CA ILE A 3 2.99 -4.33 19.89
C ILE A 3 3.12 -2.82 20.06
N GLN A 4 4.01 -2.21 19.29
CA GLN A 4 4.19 -0.76 19.24
C GLN A 4 3.21 -0.13 18.25
N TYR A 5 3.04 -0.73 17.09
CA TYR A 5 2.15 -0.26 16.04
C TYR A 5 1.03 -1.24 15.75
N GLU A 6 -0.13 -0.73 15.34
CA GLU A 6 -1.29 -1.54 14.95
C GLU A 6 -0.97 -2.51 13.81
N THR A 7 0.02 -2.16 13.01
CA THR A 7 0.33 -2.81 11.75
C THR A 7 1.24 -4.01 11.91
N GLU A 8 1.80 -4.19 13.10
CA GLU A 8 2.37 -5.46 13.51
C GLU A 8 1.30 -6.58 13.50
N LEU A 9 0.01 -6.25 13.63
CA LEU A 9 -1.08 -7.23 13.51
C LEU A 9 -1.30 -7.70 12.07
N TYR A 10 -0.94 -6.89 11.08
CA TYR A 10 -1.26 -7.16 9.68
C TYR A 10 -0.58 -8.44 9.17
N SER A 11 0.75 -8.55 9.31
CA SER A 11 1.50 -9.68 8.76
C SER A 11 1.03 -11.05 9.31
N PRO A 12 0.83 -11.22 10.64
CA PRO A 12 0.29 -12.45 11.19
C PRO A 12 -1.12 -12.79 10.68
N VAL A 13 -2.01 -11.79 10.65
CA VAL A 13 -3.42 -12.00 10.24
C VAL A 13 -3.50 -12.34 8.76
N LYS A 14 -2.72 -11.65 7.92
CA LYS A 14 -2.59 -11.96 6.50
C LYS A 14 -2.15 -13.40 6.27
N THR A 15 -1.01 -13.79 6.87
CA THR A 15 -0.46 -15.14 6.74
C THR A 15 -1.48 -16.20 7.16
N PHE A 16 -2.22 -15.96 8.25
CA PHE A 16 -3.24 -16.87 8.75
C PHE A 16 -4.38 -17.13 7.76
N PHE A 17 -4.82 -16.11 7.02
CA PHE A 17 -5.88 -16.28 6.03
C PHE A 17 -5.36 -16.74 4.67
N GLU A 18 -4.16 -16.36 4.27
CA GLU A 18 -3.50 -16.90 3.07
C GLU A 18 -3.32 -18.42 3.18
N GLN A 19 -2.91 -18.92 4.35
CA GLN A 19 -2.84 -20.36 4.63
C GLN A 19 -4.19 -21.08 4.56
N ARG A 20 -5.30 -20.33 4.61
CA ARG A 20 -6.68 -20.84 4.44
C ARG A 20 -7.18 -20.69 2.99
N GLY A 21 -6.30 -20.29 2.08
CA GLY A 21 -6.55 -20.18 0.65
C GLY A 21 -7.12 -18.84 0.20
N PHE A 22 -7.16 -17.82 1.06
CA PHE A 22 -7.59 -16.49 0.65
C PHE A 22 -6.45 -15.74 -0.04
N ASP A 23 -6.75 -15.08 -1.16
CA ASP A 23 -5.93 -13.98 -1.68
C ASP A 23 -6.22 -12.74 -0.84
N ILE A 24 -5.19 -12.19 -0.19
CA ILE A 24 -5.32 -11.11 0.80
C ILE A 24 -4.67 -9.84 0.30
N LYS A 25 -5.40 -8.72 0.41
CA LYS A 25 -4.87 -7.37 0.15
C LYS A 25 -5.17 -6.42 1.30
N ALA A 26 -4.22 -5.56 1.63
CA ALA A 26 -4.37 -4.51 2.65
C ALA A 26 -5.20 -3.32 2.16
N GLU A 27 -5.81 -2.58 3.09
CA GLU A 27 -6.33 -1.20 2.94
C GLU A 27 -7.38 -0.98 1.84
N VAL A 28 -8.15 -1.99 1.46
CA VAL A 28 -9.13 -1.93 0.35
C VAL A 28 -10.42 -1.25 0.81
N LYS A 29 -10.82 -0.14 0.17
CA LYS A 29 -12.00 0.69 0.55
C LYS A 29 -12.05 1.01 2.05
N HIS A 30 -10.92 1.40 2.62
CA HIS A 30 -10.76 1.69 4.04
C HIS A 30 -11.00 0.49 4.97
N CYS A 31 -10.98 -0.75 4.44
CA CYS A 31 -10.93 -1.94 5.28
C CYS A 31 -9.46 -2.32 5.45
N ASP A 32 -9.03 -2.60 6.67
CA ASP A 32 -7.61 -2.87 6.94
C ASP A 32 -7.11 -4.09 6.14
N LEU A 33 -7.94 -5.13 6.00
CA LEU A 33 -7.63 -6.32 5.23
C LEU A 33 -8.89 -6.89 4.56
N VAL A 34 -8.77 -7.22 3.28
CA VAL A 34 -9.82 -7.90 2.50
C VAL A 34 -9.25 -9.16 1.90
N GLY A 35 -10.04 -10.23 1.90
CA GLY A 35 -9.69 -11.50 1.32
C GLY A 35 -10.72 -12.03 0.35
N ILE A 36 -10.28 -12.65 -0.74
CA ILE A 36 -11.15 -13.35 -1.69
C ILE A 36 -10.70 -14.80 -1.80
N LYS A 37 -11.66 -15.72 -1.86
CA LYS A 37 -11.40 -17.14 -2.07
C LYS A 37 -12.27 -17.64 -3.23
N ALA A 38 -11.69 -18.42 -4.14
CA ALA A 38 -12.35 -18.79 -5.41
C ALA A 38 -13.66 -19.58 -5.22
N ASP A 39 -13.73 -20.40 -4.17
CA ASP A 39 -14.91 -21.22 -3.80
C ASP A 39 -15.92 -20.46 -2.92
N GLN A 40 -15.64 -19.21 -2.55
CA GLN A 40 -16.45 -18.43 -1.62
C GLN A 40 -17.06 -17.20 -2.28
N THR A 41 -18.37 -17.05 -2.15
CA THR A 41 -19.08 -15.91 -2.73
C THR A 41 -18.75 -14.61 -2.00
N ASP A 42 -18.68 -14.62 -0.67
CA ASP A 42 -18.52 -13.39 0.09
C ASP A 42 -17.04 -13.08 0.37
N PRO A 43 -16.62 -11.80 0.25
CA PRO A 43 -15.26 -11.43 0.58
C PRO A 43 -15.05 -11.46 2.10
N LEU A 44 -13.91 -11.97 2.55
CA LEU A 44 -13.45 -11.82 3.92
C LEU A 44 -13.09 -10.35 4.17
N ILE A 45 -13.50 -9.81 5.31
CA ILE A 45 -13.07 -8.47 5.77
C ILE A 45 -12.54 -8.59 7.20
N VAL A 46 -11.38 -8.02 7.48
CA VAL A 46 -10.81 -7.96 8.82
C VAL A 46 -10.48 -6.53 9.20
N GLU A 47 -10.97 -6.10 10.35
CA GLU A 47 -10.62 -4.82 10.97
C GLU A 47 -9.71 -5.09 12.17
N MET A 48 -8.66 -4.29 12.32
CA MET A 48 -7.60 -4.48 13.30
C MET A 48 -7.50 -3.27 14.24
N LYS A 49 -7.30 -3.53 15.53
CA LYS A 49 -6.84 -2.50 16.50
C LYS A 49 -5.90 -3.12 17.52
N LYS A 50 -5.01 -2.32 18.11
CA LYS A 50 -4.16 -2.78 19.21
C LYS A 50 -4.98 -3.39 20.36
N THR A 51 -6.09 -2.75 20.73
CA THR A 51 -7.01 -3.22 21.77
C THR A 51 -8.44 -3.23 21.26
N PHE A 52 -9.26 -4.11 21.84
CA PHE A 52 -10.69 -4.11 21.56
C PHE A 52 -11.33 -2.85 22.15
N ASN A 53 -12.02 -2.08 21.31
CA ASN A 53 -12.70 -0.84 21.69
C ASN A 53 -14.00 -0.66 20.88
N LEU A 54 -14.79 0.36 21.25
CA LEU A 54 -16.07 0.61 20.59
C LEU A 54 -15.92 0.98 19.11
N SER A 55 -14.85 1.70 18.74
CA SER A 55 -14.60 2.07 17.34
C SER A 55 -14.41 0.84 16.46
N LEU A 56 -13.59 -0.12 16.89
CA LEU A 56 -13.39 -1.40 16.19
C LEU A 56 -14.71 -2.16 16.01
N LEU A 57 -15.51 -2.22 17.08
CA LEU A 57 -16.82 -2.88 17.03
C LEU A 57 -17.76 -2.23 16.02
N LEU A 58 -17.85 -0.89 16.05
CA LEU A 58 -18.68 -0.14 15.11
C LEU A 58 -18.21 -0.28 13.67
N GLN A 59 -16.88 -0.31 13.43
CA GLN A 59 -16.30 -0.61 12.11
C GLN A 59 -16.77 -1.99 11.62
N GLY A 60 -16.61 -3.04 12.44
CA GLY A 60 -17.08 -4.39 12.11
C GLY A 60 -18.58 -4.43 11.76
N LEU A 61 -19.43 -3.76 12.54
CA LEU A 61 -20.87 -3.67 12.25
C LEU A 61 -21.17 -2.95 10.93
N GLN A 62 -20.36 -1.97 10.51
CA GLN A 62 -20.50 -1.37 9.19
C GLN A 62 -20.07 -2.34 8.08
N ARG A 63 -19.03 -3.15 8.30
CA ARG A 63 -18.57 -4.16 7.33
C ARG A 63 -19.56 -5.31 7.16
N LEU A 64 -20.32 -5.66 8.19
CA LEU A 64 -21.42 -6.63 8.07
C LEU A 64 -22.50 -6.24 7.05
N LYS A 65 -22.60 -4.94 6.72
CA LYS A 65 -23.49 -4.46 5.63
C LYS A 65 -22.94 -4.76 4.24
N ILE A 66 -21.69 -5.21 4.13
CA ILE A 66 -20.96 -5.46 2.88
C ILE A 66 -20.72 -6.97 2.70
N SER A 67 -20.26 -7.64 3.76
CA SER A 67 -20.00 -9.07 3.78
C SER A 67 -20.41 -9.69 5.11
N PRO A 68 -20.93 -10.94 5.15
CA PRO A 68 -21.15 -11.66 6.39
C PRO A 68 -19.89 -12.29 6.99
N LEU A 69 -18.74 -12.27 6.28
CA LEU A 69 -17.46 -12.83 6.72
C LEU A 69 -16.57 -11.73 7.29
N VAL A 70 -16.93 -11.23 8.47
CA VAL A 70 -16.20 -10.11 9.12
C VAL A 70 -15.54 -10.57 10.40
N TYR A 71 -14.24 -10.36 10.52
CA TYR A 71 -13.50 -10.55 11.76
C TYR A 71 -13.02 -9.23 12.35
N LEU A 72 -12.97 -9.19 13.68
CA LEU A 72 -12.23 -8.20 14.44
C LEU A 72 -10.95 -8.86 14.97
N ALA A 73 -9.80 -8.22 14.78
CA ALA A 73 -8.50 -8.73 15.22
C ALA A 73 -7.80 -7.75 16.16
N VAL A 74 -7.34 -8.25 17.31
CA VAL A 74 -6.68 -7.42 18.34
C VAL A 74 -5.48 -8.12 18.97
N GLU A 75 -4.59 -7.35 19.58
CA GLU A 75 -3.49 -7.91 20.36
C GLU A 75 -4.02 -8.59 21.63
N ARG A 76 -3.57 -9.82 21.90
CA ARG A 76 -3.67 -10.45 23.24
C ARG A 76 -2.38 -10.25 23.99
N ASN A 77 -2.34 -9.15 24.72
CA ASN A 77 -1.20 -8.83 25.57
C ASN A 77 -1.18 -9.70 26.83
N ARG A 78 -0.16 -10.58 26.96
CA ARG A 78 -0.02 -11.47 28.13
C ARG A 78 0.67 -10.85 29.35
N SER A 79 1.39 -9.73 29.20
CA SER A 79 2.02 -9.05 30.34
C SER A 79 1.04 -8.15 31.08
N LYS A 80 0.01 -7.63 30.39
CA LYS A 80 -1.09 -6.88 31.00
C LYS A 80 -2.16 -7.83 31.56
N ARG A 81 -1.82 -8.57 32.61
CA ARG A 81 -2.77 -9.33 33.45
C ARG A 81 -3.54 -8.36 34.37
N GLY A 82 -4.55 -7.69 33.83
CA GLY A 82 -5.48 -6.84 34.59
C GLY A 82 -6.91 -7.02 34.07
N ALA A 83 -7.92 -6.71 34.90
CA ALA A 83 -9.34 -7.06 34.73
C ALA A 83 -9.97 -6.67 33.38
N VAL A 84 -9.45 -5.67 32.66
CA VAL A 84 -9.94 -5.25 31.34
C VAL A 84 -9.58 -6.25 30.22
N ASN A 85 -8.46 -6.97 30.35
CA ASN A 85 -7.98 -7.96 29.38
C ASN A 85 -8.46 -9.39 29.67
N GLN A 86 -9.44 -9.58 30.56
CA GLN A 86 -9.95 -10.89 30.96
C GLN A 86 -11.40 -11.15 30.52
N ARG A 87 -12.09 -10.14 30.00
CA ARG A 87 -13.48 -10.26 29.53
C ARG A 87 -13.58 -10.87 28.13
N TRP A 88 -12.61 -11.71 27.74
CA TRP A 88 -12.60 -12.36 26.44
C TRP A 88 -13.86 -13.22 26.24
N SER A 89 -14.34 -13.89 27.28
CA SER A 89 -15.61 -14.64 27.22
C SER A 89 -16.80 -13.74 26.86
N GLU A 90 -16.89 -12.57 27.48
CA GLU A 90 -17.97 -11.60 27.24
C GLU A 90 -17.84 -10.95 25.86
N LEU A 91 -16.63 -10.53 25.47
CA LEU A 91 -16.37 -9.99 24.13
C LEU A 91 -16.67 -11.02 23.04
N THR A 92 -16.31 -12.28 23.27
CA THR A 92 -16.62 -13.39 22.36
C THR A 92 -18.13 -13.58 22.26
N THR A 93 -18.86 -13.51 23.39
CA THR A 93 -20.32 -13.63 23.42
C THR A 93 -20.98 -12.48 22.66
N LEU A 94 -20.51 -11.25 22.87
CA LEU A 94 -20.97 -10.07 22.16
C LEU A 94 -20.74 -10.21 20.64
N CYS A 95 -19.53 -10.60 20.21
CA CYS A 95 -19.22 -10.77 18.79
C CYS A 95 -20.10 -11.86 18.15
N ARG A 96 -20.29 -13.00 18.82
CA ARG A 96 -21.21 -14.06 18.37
C ARG A 96 -22.65 -13.56 18.21
N GLN A 97 -23.16 -12.80 19.17
CA GLN A 97 -24.52 -12.24 19.10
C GLN A 97 -24.69 -11.25 17.94
N LEU A 98 -23.63 -10.53 17.60
CA LEU A 98 -23.61 -9.57 16.49
C LEU A 98 -23.29 -10.22 15.13
N GLY A 99 -22.85 -11.49 15.13
CA GLY A 99 -22.45 -12.24 13.94
C GLY A 99 -21.03 -11.96 13.45
N LEU A 100 -20.19 -11.36 14.29
CA LEU A 100 -18.79 -11.05 14.01
C LEU A 100 -17.87 -12.20 14.47
N GLY A 101 -16.80 -12.44 13.70
CA GLY A 101 -15.66 -13.22 14.16
C GLY A 101 -14.74 -12.39 15.07
N LEU A 102 -14.04 -13.05 15.99
CA LEU A 102 -13.07 -12.41 16.88
C LEU A 102 -11.77 -13.22 16.90
N LEU A 103 -10.68 -12.56 16.51
CA LEU A 103 -9.33 -13.08 16.52
C LEU A 103 -8.51 -12.34 17.57
N THR A 104 -7.59 -13.06 18.19
CA THR A 104 -6.54 -12.43 18.99
C THR A 104 -5.15 -12.86 18.54
N VAL A 105 -4.22 -11.91 18.50
CA VAL A 105 -2.83 -12.12 18.10
C VAL A 105 -1.93 -11.97 19.32
N THR A 106 -1.21 -13.04 19.67
CA THR A 106 -0.26 -13.05 20.77
C THR A 106 1.16 -13.00 20.22
N PHE A 107 1.89 -11.92 20.51
CA PHE A 107 3.30 -11.79 20.11
C PHE A 107 4.25 -12.35 21.17
N TYR A 108 5.30 -13.03 20.71
CA TYR A 108 6.37 -13.59 21.54
C TYR A 108 7.70 -12.91 21.22
N LYS A 109 8.69 -12.98 22.12
CA LYS A 109 10.04 -12.47 21.85
C LYS A 109 10.84 -13.39 20.93
N THR A 110 10.60 -14.70 21.07
CA THR A 110 11.49 -15.75 20.56
C THR A 110 10.80 -16.71 19.59
N LYS A 111 9.51 -16.53 19.32
CA LYS A 111 8.76 -17.38 18.39
C LYS A 111 7.72 -16.60 17.60
N ALA A 112 7.21 -17.23 16.54
CA ALA A 112 6.19 -16.65 15.69
C ALA A 112 4.93 -16.21 16.48
N PRO A 113 4.25 -15.15 16.03
CA PRO A 113 2.96 -14.75 16.60
C PRO A 113 1.94 -15.89 16.54
N LEU A 114 1.13 -16.02 17.59
CA LEU A 114 0.06 -17.02 17.66
C LEU A 114 -1.28 -16.31 17.44
N ILE A 115 -2.12 -16.86 16.56
CA ILE A 115 -3.49 -16.41 16.37
C ILE A 115 -4.44 -17.40 17.02
N ASP A 116 -5.26 -16.89 17.94
CA ASP A 116 -6.36 -17.62 18.54
C ASP A 116 -7.68 -17.10 17.97
N VAL A 117 -8.48 -17.99 17.39
CA VAL A 117 -9.85 -17.69 16.96
C VAL A 117 -10.79 -17.88 18.14
N LEU A 118 -11.28 -16.79 18.72
CA LEU A 118 -12.18 -16.84 19.87
C LEU A 118 -13.62 -17.14 19.43
N CYS A 119 -14.04 -16.59 18.29
CA CYS A 119 -15.27 -17.00 17.61
C CYS A 119 -15.19 -16.81 16.10
N GLU A 120 -15.90 -17.67 15.39
CA GLU A 120 -16.13 -17.56 13.96
C GLU A 120 -17.33 -16.63 13.67
N PRO A 121 -17.35 -15.95 12.51
CA PRO A 121 -18.51 -15.22 12.02
C PRO A 121 -19.74 -16.13 11.90
N ALA A 122 -20.94 -15.56 12.04
CA ALA A 122 -22.18 -16.34 12.01
C ALA A 122 -22.38 -17.11 10.69
N ALA A 123 -21.86 -16.61 9.57
CA ALA A 123 -21.92 -17.29 8.28
C ALA A 123 -21.10 -18.59 8.22
N ILE A 124 -20.05 -18.71 9.04
CA ILE A 124 -19.24 -19.92 9.15
C ILE A 124 -19.78 -20.83 10.26
N SER A 125 -20.17 -20.26 11.40
CA SER A 125 -20.59 -21.04 12.58
C SER A 125 -21.99 -21.67 12.46
N GLY A 126 -22.75 -21.40 11.39
CA GLY A 126 -24.10 -21.94 11.20
C GLY A 126 -25.16 -21.38 12.17
N THR A 127 -24.80 -20.46 13.06
CA THR A 127 -25.71 -19.79 14.01
C THR A 127 -26.49 -18.68 13.29
N VAL A 128 -27.32 -19.05 12.32
CA VAL A 128 -28.05 -18.09 11.49
C VAL A 128 -29.31 -17.62 12.22
N ARG A 129 -29.22 -16.47 12.91
CA ARG A 129 -30.38 -15.55 12.94
C ARG A 129 -30.29 -14.74 11.65
N SER A 130 -31.03 -15.20 10.64
CA SER A 130 -31.05 -14.64 9.29
C SER A 130 -31.18 -13.12 9.34
N ARG A 131 -30.07 -12.40 9.12
CA ARG A 131 -30.11 -10.98 8.75
C ARG A 131 -29.92 -10.96 7.25
N PRO A 132 -30.97 -10.70 6.46
CA PRO A 132 -30.82 -10.56 5.03
C PRO A 132 -29.87 -9.39 4.79
N VAL A 133 -28.72 -9.67 4.17
CA VAL A 133 -27.84 -8.62 3.67
C VAL A 133 -28.65 -7.88 2.60
N ALA A 134 -29.25 -6.75 2.98
CA ALA A 134 -30.21 -6.03 2.16
C ALA A 134 -29.61 -5.70 0.78
N ARG A 135 -30.41 -5.78 -0.29
CA ARG A 135 -30.04 -5.55 -1.71
C ARG A 135 -29.15 -4.32 -1.99
N LYS A 136 -29.13 -3.32 -1.10
CA LYS A 136 -28.23 -2.16 -1.14
C LYS A 136 -26.75 -2.49 -0.87
N SER A 137 -26.42 -3.65 -0.31
CA SER A 137 -25.03 -4.10 -0.11
C SER A 137 -24.34 -4.43 -1.42
N GLY A 138 -25.08 -4.87 -2.45
CA GLY A 138 -24.52 -5.36 -3.71
C GLY A 138 -23.62 -4.34 -4.39
N ILE A 139 -24.02 -3.06 -4.40
CA ILE A 139 -23.22 -1.98 -4.99
C ILE A 139 -21.94 -1.74 -4.18
N ARG A 140 -22.03 -1.74 -2.84
CA ARG A 140 -20.85 -1.54 -1.97
C ARG A 140 -19.88 -2.69 -2.09
N ARG A 141 -20.39 -3.93 -2.14
CA ARG A 141 -19.62 -5.15 -2.37
C ARG A 141 -18.95 -5.13 -3.74
N GLN A 142 -19.67 -4.81 -4.81
CA GLN A 142 -19.08 -4.69 -6.15
C GLN A 142 -17.96 -3.64 -6.20
N ARG A 143 -18.13 -2.50 -5.51
CA ARG A 143 -17.08 -1.47 -5.41
C ARG A 143 -15.86 -1.95 -4.60
N LEU A 144 -16.07 -2.77 -3.57
CA LEU A 144 -15.00 -3.39 -2.79
C LEU A 144 -14.20 -4.36 -3.67
N LEU A 145 -14.89 -5.29 -4.34
CA LEU A 145 -14.28 -6.27 -5.23
C LEU A 145 -13.53 -5.60 -6.38
N LYS A 146 -14.13 -4.60 -7.03
CA LYS A 146 -13.47 -3.82 -8.07
C LYS A 146 -12.18 -3.16 -7.57
N GLU A 147 -12.17 -2.58 -6.37
CA GLU A 147 -10.94 -2.00 -5.82
C GLU A 147 -9.91 -3.07 -5.48
N PHE A 148 -10.34 -4.22 -4.96
CA PHE A 148 -9.47 -5.35 -4.67
C PHE A 148 -8.76 -5.82 -5.94
N ASP A 149 -9.48 -6.02 -7.05
CA ASP A 149 -8.92 -6.47 -8.33
C ASP A 149 -7.95 -5.43 -8.93
N GLU A 150 -8.21 -4.15 -8.69
CA GLU A 150 -7.41 -3.06 -9.24
C GLU A 150 -6.04 -2.88 -8.54
N ARG A 151 -5.84 -3.43 -7.34
CA ARG A 151 -4.55 -3.37 -6.61
C ARG A 151 -3.64 -4.53 -7.05
N SER A 152 -2.38 -4.22 -7.37
CA SER A 152 -1.42 -5.26 -7.78
C SER A 152 -0.52 -5.82 -6.67
N GLY A 153 -0.63 -5.31 -5.43
CA GLY A 153 0.10 -5.86 -4.28
C GLY A 153 -0.12 -5.11 -2.97
N ASP A 154 0.52 -5.58 -1.89
CA ASP A 154 0.47 -5.01 -0.54
C ASP A 154 1.48 -3.87 -0.36
N TYR A 155 1.34 -2.78 -1.12
CA TYR A 155 2.24 -1.62 -1.03
C TYR A 155 2.13 -0.86 0.30
N ASN A 156 1.11 -1.17 1.10
CA ASN A 156 0.91 -0.63 2.45
C ASN A 156 1.03 -1.76 3.47
N THR A 157 2.23 -2.25 3.75
CA THR A 157 2.49 -2.84 5.07
C THR A 157 2.38 -1.68 6.06
N GLY A 158 1.18 -1.50 6.64
CA GLY A 158 0.81 -0.23 7.25
C GLY A 158 1.70 0.19 8.42
N GLY A 159 1.41 1.37 8.98
CA GLY A 159 2.00 1.85 10.22
C GLY A 159 3.13 2.84 9.98
N SER A 160 2.81 3.90 9.25
CA SER A 160 3.67 5.06 9.17
C SER A 160 2.78 6.28 9.35
N THR A 161 2.65 6.75 10.58
CA THR A 161 2.30 8.14 10.84
C THR A 161 3.24 9.02 10.02
N GLY A 162 2.73 9.61 8.93
CA GLY A 162 3.48 10.53 8.08
C GLY A 162 3.80 10.06 6.65
N ARG A 163 3.55 8.80 6.25
CA ARG A 163 3.63 8.41 4.81
C ARG A 163 2.23 8.39 4.19
N GLU A 164 2.10 8.96 3.00
CA GLU A 164 0.82 9.04 2.30
C GLU A 164 0.34 7.64 1.86
N LEU A 165 -0.91 7.28 2.19
CA LEU A 165 -1.49 5.96 1.89
C LEU A 165 -1.47 5.65 0.38
N MET A 166 -0.95 4.48 0.00
CA MET A 166 -0.99 4.00 -1.38
C MET A 166 -2.38 3.45 -1.73
N THR A 167 -3.23 4.29 -2.33
CA THR A 167 -4.55 3.86 -2.82
C THR A 167 -4.45 3.25 -4.22
N ALA A 168 -5.45 2.46 -4.64
CA ALA A 168 -5.52 1.93 -6.01
C ALA A 168 -5.48 3.02 -7.10
N TYR A 169 -6.04 4.20 -6.81
CA TYR A 169 -5.94 5.35 -7.71
C TYR A 169 -4.51 5.88 -7.78
N ARG A 170 -3.83 6.02 -6.63
CA ARG A 170 -2.45 6.48 -6.54
C ARG A 170 -1.49 5.53 -7.26
N GLU A 171 -1.66 4.22 -7.08
CA GLU A 171 -0.87 3.20 -7.78
C GLU A 171 -1.02 3.31 -9.30
N LYS A 172 -2.25 3.43 -9.80
CA LYS A 172 -2.50 3.65 -11.23
C LYS A 172 -1.91 4.98 -11.71
N ALA A 173 -2.01 6.04 -10.91
CA ALA A 173 -1.42 7.33 -11.24
C ALA A 173 0.12 7.24 -11.32
N ILE A 174 0.75 6.48 -10.43
CA ILE A 174 2.20 6.22 -10.44
C ILE A 174 2.60 5.41 -11.68
N ARG A 175 1.86 4.35 -12.04
CA ARG A 175 2.14 3.61 -13.29
C ARG A 175 2.03 4.49 -14.53
N VAL A 176 0.98 5.34 -14.59
CA VAL A 176 0.80 6.30 -15.69
C VAL A 176 1.94 7.33 -15.70
N ALA A 177 2.35 7.83 -14.53
CA ALA A 177 3.47 8.76 -14.41
C ALA A 177 4.80 8.11 -14.84
N ALA A 178 5.08 6.88 -14.44
CA ALA A 178 6.29 6.16 -14.82
C ALA A 178 6.37 5.94 -16.34
N ALA A 179 5.25 5.54 -16.96
CA ALA A 179 5.15 5.40 -18.41
C ALA A 179 5.29 6.74 -19.16
N LEU A 180 4.81 7.83 -18.56
CA LEU A 180 4.99 9.18 -19.10
C LEU A 180 6.45 9.62 -18.99
N ARG A 181 7.14 9.32 -17.88
CA ARG A 181 8.57 9.61 -17.70
C ARG A 181 9.44 8.91 -18.75
N SER A 182 9.14 7.65 -19.07
CA SER A 182 9.90 6.89 -20.08
C SER A 182 9.60 7.33 -21.52
N SER A 183 8.38 7.82 -21.78
CA SER A 183 7.94 8.22 -23.13
C SER A 183 8.10 9.73 -23.41
N GLY A 184 8.37 10.55 -22.38
CA GLY A 184 8.32 12.00 -22.44
C GLY A 184 6.88 12.52 -22.58
N GLU A 185 6.54 13.07 -23.74
CA GLU A 185 5.18 13.49 -24.04
C GLU A 185 4.35 12.33 -24.60
N SER A 186 3.20 12.03 -24.00
CA SER A 186 2.38 10.92 -24.48
C SER A 186 0.88 11.19 -24.41
N SER A 187 0.14 10.40 -25.19
CA SER A 187 -1.31 10.48 -25.24
C SER A 187 -1.97 9.52 -24.24
N PRO A 188 -3.17 9.84 -23.72
CA PRO A 188 -3.88 8.95 -22.81
C PRO A 188 -4.08 7.53 -23.36
N ALA A 189 -4.31 7.40 -24.67
CA ALA A 189 -4.51 6.11 -25.33
C ALA A 189 -3.22 5.29 -25.40
N ALA A 190 -2.08 5.94 -25.68
CA ALA A 190 -0.78 5.28 -25.67
C ALA A 190 -0.42 4.80 -24.26
N LEU A 191 -0.61 5.65 -23.25
CA LEU A 191 -0.34 5.32 -21.85
C LEU A 191 -1.24 4.19 -21.33
N ALA A 192 -2.52 4.17 -21.70
CA ALA A 192 -3.43 3.09 -21.34
C ALA A 192 -2.97 1.74 -21.91
N ARG A 193 -2.50 1.71 -23.17
CA ARG A 193 -1.96 0.50 -23.79
C ARG A 193 -0.67 0.04 -23.14
N GLN A 194 0.24 0.98 -22.84
CA GLN A 194 1.55 0.67 -22.25
C GLN A 194 1.43 0.16 -20.81
N THR A 195 0.52 0.74 -20.01
CA THR A 195 0.41 0.44 -18.57
C THR A 195 -0.69 -0.57 -18.22
N GLY A 196 -1.57 -0.90 -19.18
CA GLY A 196 -2.81 -1.62 -18.93
C GLY A 196 -3.86 -0.81 -18.14
N VAL A 197 -3.59 0.46 -17.82
CA VAL A 197 -4.50 1.31 -17.04
C VAL A 197 -5.53 1.94 -17.97
N GLY A 198 -6.67 1.26 -18.16
CA GLY A 198 -7.78 1.77 -18.99
C GLY A 198 -8.34 3.13 -18.54
N SER A 199 -8.12 3.52 -17.27
CA SER A 199 -8.53 4.82 -16.72
C SER A 199 -7.49 5.95 -16.91
N ALA A 200 -6.43 5.75 -17.71
CA ALA A 200 -5.34 6.72 -17.88
C ALA A 200 -5.85 8.13 -18.25
N ALA A 201 -6.83 8.23 -19.16
CA ALA A 201 -7.43 9.51 -19.54
C ALA A 201 -8.07 10.25 -18.35
N ALA A 202 -8.84 9.54 -17.53
CA ALA A 202 -9.48 10.13 -16.36
C ALA A 202 -8.46 10.53 -15.28
N ILE A 203 -7.36 9.78 -15.14
CA ILE A 203 -6.27 10.11 -14.21
C ILE A 203 -5.59 11.42 -14.62
N LEU A 204 -5.18 11.52 -15.90
CA LEU A 204 -4.52 12.70 -16.46
C LEU A 204 -5.42 13.94 -16.42
N GLN A 205 -6.73 13.78 -16.65
CA GLN A 205 -7.69 14.90 -16.64
C GLN A 205 -8.01 15.40 -15.24
N LYS A 206 -8.23 14.49 -14.28
CA LYS A 206 -8.59 14.87 -12.91
C LYS A 206 -7.39 15.41 -12.13
N ASN A 207 -6.21 14.85 -12.40
CA ASN A 207 -4.93 15.32 -11.89
C ASN A 207 -4.94 15.71 -10.40
N TYR A 208 -5.54 14.87 -9.54
CA TYR A 208 -5.76 15.21 -8.12
C TYR A 208 -4.47 15.56 -7.36
N TYR A 209 -3.32 15.06 -7.83
CA TYR A 209 -2.02 15.27 -7.22
C TYR A 209 -1.16 16.35 -7.93
N GLY A 210 -1.64 16.91 -9.04
CA GLY A 210 -0.87 17.90 -9.80
C GLY A 210 0.38 17.35 -10.50
N TRP A 211 0.44 16.04 -10.76
CA TRP A 211 1.60 15.37 -11.36
C TRP A 211 1.69 15.52 -12.88
N PHE A 212 0.58 15.87 -13.53
CA PHE A 212 0.47 15.89 -14.98
C PHE A 212 0.17 17.30 -15.48
N GLU A 213 0.70 17.63 -16.65
CA GLU A 213 0.42 18.86 -17.36
C GLU A 213 -0.03 18.56 -18.79
N ARG A 214 -1.05 19.27 -19.26
CA ARG A 214 -1.54 19.15 -20.63
C ARG A 214 -0.92 20.24 -21.49
N ILE A 215 0.04 19.85 -22.31
CA ILE A 215 0.77 20.76 -23.21
C ILE A 215 0.00 21.06 -24.51
N SER A 216 -0.81 20.11 -25.00
CA SER A 216 -1.62 20.31 -26.20
C SER A 216 -2.79 19.32 -26.24
N ARG A 217 -3.57 19.32 -27.33
CA ARG A 217 -4.73 18.45 -27.44
C ARG A 217 -4.31 16.98 -27.43
N GLY A 218 -4.64 16.29 -26.34
CA GLY A 218 -4.40 14.85 -26.19
C GLY A 218 -2.96 14.48 -25.88
N LYS A 219 -2.09 15.45 -25.55
CA LYS A 219 -0.72 15.21 -25.10
C LYS A 219 -0.50 15.73 -23.69
N TYR A 220 0.20 14.95 -22.89
CA TYR A 220 0.52 15.26 -21.51
C TYR A 220 2.01 15.04 -21.25
N MET A 221 2.54 15.74 -20.25
CA MET A 221 3.88 15.54 -19.69
C MET A 221 3.82 15.52 -18.16
N LEU A 222 4.92 15.13 -17.52
CA LEU A 222 5.06 15.22 -16.06
C LEU A 222 5.44 16.64 -15.64
N THR A 223 4.85 17.07 -14.54
CA THR A 223 5.31 18.25 -13.79
C THR A 223 6.50 17.88 -12.91
N VAL A 224 7.20 18.88 -12.38
CA VAL A 224 8.26 18.67 -11.37
C VAL A 224 7.74 17.85 -10.18
N LYS A 225 6.54 18.16 -9.69
CA LYS A 225 5.88 17.39 -8.61
C LYS A 225 5.64 15.93 -8.99
N GLY A 226 5.32 15.66 -10.25
CA GLY A 226 5.15 14.29 -10.74
C GLY A 226 6.46 13.51 -10.78
N VAL A 227 7.58 14.18 -11.11
CA VAL A 227 8.92 13.59 -11.08
C VAL A 227 9.37 13.30 -9.64
N GLU A 228 9.14 14.24 -8.72
CA GLU A 228 9.41 14.08 -7.28
C GLU A 228 8.65 12.89 -6.70
N ALA A 229 7.34 12.79 -6.99
CA ALA A 229 6.50 11.70 -6.50
C ALA A 229 6.95 10.32 -6.99
N LEU A 230 7.50 10.22 -8.20
CA LEU A 230 8.08 8.96 -8.70
C LEU A 230 9.36 8.57 -7.95
N THR A 231 10.18 9.55 -7.61
CA THR A 231 11.43 9.33 -6.84
C THR A 231 11.10 8.93 -5.40
N GLU A 232 10.17 9.62 -4.75
CA GLU A 232 9.67 9.25 -3.42
C GLU A 232 9.10 7.83 -3.40
N HIS A 233 8.31 7.48 -4.42
CA HIS A 233 7.74 6.15 -4.53
C HIS A 233 8.81 5.06 -4.79
N ALA A 234 9.81 5.33 -5.64
CA ALA A 234 10.91 4.39 -5.87
C ALA A 234 11.68 4.09 -4.58
N LEU A 235 11.93 5.11 -3.75
CA LEU A 235 12.54 4.94 -2.43
C LEU A 235 11.65 4.13 -1.48
N MET A 236 10.32 4.34 -1.50
CA MET A 236 9.38 3.52 -0.72
C MET A 236 9.40 2.04 -1.15
N MET A 237 9.52 1.74 -2.45
CA MET A 237 9.60 0.37 -2.96
C MET A 237 10.91 -0.34 -2.56
N GLN A 238 12.02 0.39 -2.50
CA GLN A 238 13.32 -0.13 -2.06
C GLN A 238 13.32 -0.42 -0.55
N ASP A 239 12.76 0.48 0.26
CA ASP A 239 12.62 0.32 1.72
C ASP A 239 11.73 -0.88 2.10
N GLN A 240 10.78 -1.27 1.25
CA GLN A 240 9.92 -2.44 1.43
C GLN A 240 10.46 -3.74 0.78
N GLY A 241 11.70 -3.73 0.25
CA GLY A 241 12.34 -4.93 -0.32
C GLY A 241 11.67 -5.47 -1.59
N LEU A 242 10.93 -4.64 -2.33
CA LEU A 242 10.11 -5.05 -3.48
C LEU A 242 10.76 -4.78 -4.85
N THR A 243 12.08 -4.59 -4.89
CA THR A 243 12.84 -4.74 -6.13
C THR A 243 13.46 -6.13 -6.15
N ALA A 244 12.78 -7.09 -6.78
CA ALA A 244 13.48 -8.20 -7.39
C ALA A 244 14.31 -7.62 -8.54
N VAL A 245 15.53 -7.17 -8.21
CA VAL A 245 16.57 -7.04 -9.22
C VAL A 245 17.13 -8.44 -9.36
N GLU A 246 16.83 -9.05 -10.51
CA GLU A 246 17.59 -10.16 -11.06
C GLU A 246 19.07 -9.82 -10.93
N THR A 247 19.75 -10.51 -10.02
CA THR A 247 21.21 -10.50 -9.97
C THR A 247 21.72 -11.33 -11.14
N ASP A 248 21.77 -10.71 -12.32
CA ASP A 248 22.62 -11.17 -13.41
C ASP A 248 23.85 -10.26 -13.53
N THR A 249 24.96 -10.83 -13.03
CA THR A 249 26.35 -10.60 -13.42
C THR A 249 26.86 -9.15 -13.49
N TRP A 250 27.42 -8.65 -12.40
CA TRP A 250 28.55 -7.70 -12.39
C TRP A 250 29.40 -7.92 -11.13
N THR A 251 30.04 -9.09 -11.04
CA THR A 251 31.21 -9.30 -10.19
C THR A 251 32.45 -9.01 -11.01
N ASP A 252 32.90 -7.76 -10.99
CA ASP A 252 34.32 -7.34 -10.97
C ASP A 252 34.37 -5.83 -11.20
N TYR A 253 34.40 -5.08 -10.10
CA TYR A 253 34.89 -3.70 -10.11
C TYR A 253 35.75 -3.51 -8.88
N ASP A 254 37.05 -3.76 -9.05
CA ASP A 254 38.09 -3.42 -8.09
C ASP A 254 38.49 -1.94 -8.32
N PRO A 255 38.22 -1.02 -7.37
CA PRO A 255 38.50 0.41 -7.55
C PRO A 255 40.00 0.76 -7.54
N LEU A 256 40.91 -0.20 -7.38
CA LEU A 256 42.33 0.08 -7.14
C LEU A 256 43.29 -0.36 -8.25
N ASN A 257 42.82 -0.87 -9.38
CA ASN A 257 43.74 -1.43 -10.37
C ASN A 257 43.41 -1.16 -11.84
N THR A 258 43.26 0.12 -12.25
CA THR A 258 43.60 0.52 -13.64
C THR A 258 43.86 2.02 -13.78
N PHE A 259 44.94 2.52 -13.18
CA PHE A 259 45.64 3.67 -13.74
C PHE A 259 46.88 3.14 -14.46
N ASN A 260 46.77 2.90 -15.77
CA ASN A 260 47.94 2.91 -16.63
C ASN A 260 47.67 3.79 -17.84
N VAL A 261 48.46 4.85 -17.90
CA VAL A 261 48.42 5.93 -18.88
C VAL A 261 49.01 5.43 -20.19
N ASN A 262 48.34 5.70 -21.30
CA ASN A 262 49.00 6.01 -22.57
C ASN A 262 48.05 6.85 -23.44
N SER A 263 48.41 8.14 -23.57
CA SER A 263 48.28 9.03 -24.75
C SER A 263 47.22 8.68 -25.80
N THR A 264 46.35 9.59 -26.26
CA THR A 264 46.68 10.91 -26.83
C THR A 264 45.40 11.73 -27.03
N GLU A 265 45.53 13.07 -27.05
CA GLU A 265 44.52 14.12 -27.26
C GLU A 265 43.94 14.74 -25.97
N SER A 266 44.60 15.82 -25.55
CA SER A 266 44.24 16.67 -24.41
C SER A 266 43.69 17.99 -24.94
N GLU A 267 42.39 18.21 -24.86
CA GLU A 267 41.83 19.57 -24.80
C GLU A 267 41.89 20.02 -23.33
N VAL A 268 42.88 20.84 -23.02
CA VAL A 268 43.08 21.41 -21.68
C VAL A 268 42.16 22.62 -21.56
N TRP A 269 41.13 22.50 -20.73
CA TRP A 269 40.28 23.62 -20.34
C TRP A 269 41.08 24.54 -19.41
N GLY A 270 41.18 25.81 -19.78
CA GLY A 270 42.02 26.77 -19.06
C GLY A 270 41.45 27.11 -17.69
N GLN A 271 42.31 27.52 -16.76
CA GLN A 271 41.91 27.98 -15.43
C GLN A 271 40.85 29.11 -15.50
N GLU A 272 40.84 29.88 -16.59
CA GLU A 272 39.87 30.93 -16.88
C GLU A 272 38.45 30.38 -17.17
N ASP A 273 38.33 29.20 -17.79
CA ASP A 273 37.03 28.57 -18.09
C ASP A 273 36.34 28.07 -16.81
N LEU A 274 37.13 27.54 -15.87
CA LEU A 274 36.62 27.10 -14.56
C LEU A 274 36.19 28.28 -13.68
N VAL A 275 36.86 29.43 -13.81
CA VAL A 275 36.46 30.67 -13.11
C VAL A 275 35.17 31.23 -13.70
N GLN A 276 34.98 31.19 -15.03
CA GLN A 276 33.71 31.60 -15.65
C GLN A 276 32.53 30.69 -15.24
N VAL A 277 32.73 29.38 -15.15
CA VAL A 277 31.68 28.46 -14.68
C VAL A 277 31.34 28.73 -13.22
N ALA A 278 32.34 29.00 -12.37
CA ALA A 278 32.11 29.34 -10.96
C ALA A 278 31.33 30.67 -10.81
N GLU A 279 31.71 31.72 -11.55
CA GLU A 279 31.00 33.02 -11.50
C GLU A 279 29.56 32.94 -12.03
N VAL A 280 29.31 32.15 -13.09
CA VAL A 280 27.95 31.94 -13.61
C VAL A 280 27.09 31.19 -12.59
N THR A 281 27.66 30.21 -11.89
CA THR A 281 26.95 29.43 -10.86
C THR A 281 26.62 30.30 -9.64
N GLU A 282 27.54 31.18 -9.24
CA GLU A 282 27.34 32.09 -8.10
C GLU A 282 26.29 33.18 -8.41
N ARG A 283 26.24 33.68 -9.67
CA ARG A 283 25.17 34.61 -10.12
C ARG A 283 23.80 33.95 -10.15
N TYR A 284 23.70 32.65 -10.45
CA TYR A 284 22.43 31.93 -10.51
C TYR A 284 21.84 31.66 -9.11
N LEU A 285 22.70 31.45 -8.11
CA LEU A 285 22.27 31.17 -6.74
C LEU A 285 21.80 32.42 -5.99
N LEU A 286 22.26 33.61 -6.39
CA LEU A 286 21.94 34.86 -5.70
C LEU A 286 20.69 35.58 -6.23
N ASN A 287 20.13 35.20 -7.39
CA ASN A 287 18.87 35.76 -7.91
C ASN A 287 18.05 34.72 -8.72
N PRO A 288 17.25 33.86 -8.07
CA PRO A 288 16.54 32.78 -8.75
C PRO A 288 15.30 33.21 -9.55
N THR A 289 15.14 34.49 -9.89
CA THR A 289 14.01 34.95 -10.72
C THR A 289 14.47 35.96 -11.77
N LYS A 290 14.80 35.46 -12.97
CA LYS A 290 14.43 36.00 -14.29
C LYS A 290 15.25 35.32 -15.41
N ASN A 291 14.69 34.25 -15.98
CA ASN A 291 14.32 34.15 -17.41
C ASN A 291 13.70 32.79 -17.66
#